data_AF-Q5YSH0-F1
#
_entry.id   AF-Q5YSH0-F1
#
_cell.length_a   1.000
_cell.length_b   1.000
_cell.length_c   1.000
_cell.angle_alpha   90.00
_cell.angle_beta   90.00
_cell.angle_gamma   90.00
#
_symmetry.space_group_name_H-M   'P 1'
#
loop_
_entity.id
_entity.type
_entity.pdbx_description
1 polymer ?
#
loop_
_entity_poly.entity_id
_entity_poly.type
_entity_poly.pdbx_seq_one_letter_code
_entity_poly.pdbx_strand_id
1 'polypeptide(L)'
;MARSTERRPLPGDLQARSHRPRHRPALTRGTRHMTDVVNHPAHYTQSRFTCECIDITRHMTFLAGNASKYIWRFAEKNGVEDLRKAAVYLRWAIEDGGTAVLYGRENLVFELVRDHVVLPLYRQPDAAPVYDALVKIGQFSDFEAALELVESAIRDYEAA
;
A
#
# COMPACT_ATOMS: atom_id res chain seq x y z
N MET A 1 -47.44 -57.58 4.15
CA MET A 1 -46.43 -56.50 4.28
C MET A 1 -45.42 -56.96 5.32
N ALA A 2 -44.09 -56.98 5.18
CA ALA A 2 -43.15 -56.83 4.08
C ALA A 2 -41.77 -57.35 4.60
N ARG A 3 -41.05 -58.15 3.79
CA ARG A 3 -39.57 -58.37 3.70
C ARG A 3 -38.84 -58.86 4.99
N SER A 4 -38.34 -60.11 5.14
CA SER A 4 -37.43 -60.97 4.33
C SER A 4 -36.14 -60.23 3.94
N THR A 5 -34.89 -60.65 4.22
CA THR A 5 -34.28 -61.91 4.67
C THR A 5 -32.78 -61.67 4.95
N GLU A 6 -32.26 -62.43 5.91
CA GLU A 6 -30.88 -62.87 6.24
C GLU A 6 -29.68 -62.55 5.31
N ARG A 7 -28.48 -62.44 5.90
CA ARG A 7 -27.30 -63.23 5.46
C ARG A 7 -26.18 -63.33 6.54
N ARG A 8 -25.51 -64.48 6.49
CA ARG A 8 -24.61 -65.18 7.43
C ARG A 8 -23.13 -65.03 6.93
N PRO A 9 -22.15 -65.81 7.45
CA PRO A 9 -21.20 -65.58 8.54
C PRO A 9 -19.78 -65.12 8.10
N LEU A 10 -18.91 -64.86 9.09
CA LEU A 10 -17.46 -64.56 8.95
C LEU A 10 -16.62 -65.82 8.67
N PRO A 11 -15.53 -65.69 7.90
CA PRO A 11 -14.36 -66.55 8.10
C PRO A 11 -13.05 -65.76 8.18
N GLY A 12 -12.19 -66.20 9.12
CA GLY A 12 -10.78 -65.85 9.20
C GLY A 12 -9.91 -66.68 8.25
N ASP A 13 -8.65 -66.23 8.20
CA ASP A 13 -7.42 -66.88 7.73
C ASP A 13 -7.17 -67.04 6.23
N LEU A 14 -6.36 -66.14 5.66
CA LEU A 14 -5.35 -66.51 4.65
C LEU A 14 -4.24 -65.44 4.47
N GLN A 15 -3.13 -65.66 5.18
CA GLN A 15 -1.73 -65.56 4.76
C GLN A 15 -1.17 -64.27 4.10
N ALA A 16 -0.25 -63.67 4.87
CA ALA A 16 0.99 -62.97 4.50
C ALA A 16 1.32 -62.75 3.01
N ARG A 17 1.45 -61.46 2.61
CA ARG A 17 2.40 -61.02 1.58
C ARG A 17 3.13 -59.75 2.00
N SER A 18 4.45 -59.86 2.06
CA SER A 18 5.41 -58.80 2.40
C SER A 18 5.26 -57.57 1.50
N HIS A 19 5.09 -56.39 2.07
CA HIS A 19 5.30 -55.12 1.37
C HIS A 19 6.37 -54.32 2.12
N ARG A 20 7.60 -54.34 1.57
CA ARG A 20 8.70 -53.49 2.02
C ARG A 20 8.25 -52.02 1.96
N PRO A 21 8.53 -51.18 2.98
CA PRO A 21 8.23 -49.77 2.87
C PRO A 21 9.18 -49.16 1.82
N ARG A 22 8.61 -48.59 0.75
CA ARG A 22 9.39 -47.76 -0.19
C ARG A 22 9.78 -46.49 0.56
N HIS A 23 11.07 -46.30 0.82
CA HIS A 23 11.60 -45.00 1.25
C HIS A 23 11.23 -43.96 0.18
N ARG A 24 10.31 -43.06 0.51
CA ARG A 24 10.14 -41.80 -0.24
C ARG A 24 11.35 -40.93 0.06
N PRO A 25 12.08 -40.40 -0.93
CA PRO A 25 13.09 -39.39 -0.66
C PRO A 25 12.37 -38.14 -0.16
N ALA A 26 12.87 -37.55 0.92
CA ALA A 26 12.38 -36.28 1.43
C ALA A 26 12.59 -35.21 0.36
N LEU A 27 11.49 -34.63 -0.13
CA LEU A 27 11.56 -33.41 -0.94
C LEU A 27 12.06 -32.30 -0.02
N THR A 28 13.31 -31.89 -0.20
CA THR A 28 13.88 -30.71 0.45
C THR A 28 12.98 -29.53 0.13
N ARG A 29 12.24 -29.07 1.14
CA ARG A 29 11.32 -27.93 1.02
C ARG A 29 12.19 -26.70 0.80
N GLY A 30 12.36 -26.30 -0.47
CA GLY A 30 12.91 -24.99 -0.79
C GLY A 30 12.07 -23.94 -0.08
N THR A 31 12.71 -23.13 0.76
CA THR A 31 12.07 -22.03 1.47
C THR A 31 11.52 -21.07 0.43
N ARG A 32 10.22 -21.15 0.15
CA ARG A 32 9.53 -20.16 -0.67
C ARG A 32 9.52 -18.88 0.17
N HIS A 33 10.37 -17.92 -0.19
CA HIS A 33 10.29 -16.57 0.34
C HIS A 33 8.92 -16.01 -0.09
N MET A 34 7.89 -16.21 0.72
CA MET A 34 6.62 -15.52 0.55
C MET A 34 6.89 -14.09 0.97
N THR A 35 7.12 -13.23 -0.02
CA THR A 35 6.98 -11.78 0.19
C THR A 35 5.64 -11.56 0.87
N ASP A 36 5.67 -10.96 2.06
CA ASP A 36 4.45 -10.61 2.77
C ASP A 36 3.79 -9.48 2.00
N VAL A 37 2.96 -9.83 1.01
CA VAL A 37 2.30 -8.86 0.15
C VAL A 37 1.34 -7.93 0.90
N VAL A 38 0.99 -8.28 2.14
CA VAL A 38 0.05 -7.52 2.98
C VAL A 38 0.80 -6.47 3.77
N ASN A 39 1.89 -6.84 4.44
CA ASN A 39 2.64 -5.91 5.29
C ASN A 39 3.81 -5.24 4.57
N HIS A 40 4.34 -5.86 3.51
CA HIS A 40 5.48 -5.39 2.71
C HIS A 40 5.36 -5.85 1.24
N PRO A 41 4.37 -5.37 0.47
CA PRO A 41 4.25 -5.70 -0.95
C PRO A 41 5.56 -5.45 -1.69
N ALA A 42 5.98 -6.43 -2.50
CA ALA A 42 7.28 -6.45 -3.17
C ALA A 42 7.34 -5.43 -4.31
N HIS A 43 7.40 -4.15 -3.98
CA HIS A 43 7.85 -3.07 -4.86
C HIS A 43 8.73 -2.13 -4.01
N TYR A 44 9.55 -1.30 -4.65
CA TYR A 44 10.49 -0.33 -4.05
C TYR A 44 11.96 -0.75 -3.88
N THR A 45 12.53 -1.34 -4.92
CA THR A 45 13.95 -1.04 -5.25
C THR A 45 14.10 0.28 -6.04
N GLN A 46 13.00 0.97 -6.39
CA GLN A 46 12.99 2.13 -7.32
C GLN A 46 11.88 3.18 -7.04
N SER A 47 11.43 3.38 -5.79
CA SER A 47 10.46 4.47 -5.51
C SER A 47 11.17 5.83 -5.46
N ARG A 48 10.45 6.88 -5.88
CA ARG A 48 10.87 8.29 -5.78
C ARG A 48 11.19 8.72 -4.35
N PHE A 49 10.64 7.99 -3.38
CA PHE A 49 10.72 8.20 -1.94
C PHE A 49 11.37 7.01 -1.24
N THR A 50 11.83 7.20 -0.01
CA THR A 50 12.57 6.16 0.75
C THR A 50 11.75 5.49 1.85
N CYS A 51 10.44 5.74 1.91
CA CYS A 51 9.49 5.07 2.80
C CYS A 51 8.21 4.70 2.04
N GLU A 52 7.29 3.99 2.69
CA GLU A 52 5.96 3.78 2.15
C GLU A 52 5.06 4.99 2.46
N CYS A 53 4.06 5.23 1.61
CA CYS A 53 3.09 6.32 1.82
C CYS A 53 2.38 6.22 3.18
N ILE A 54 2.15 4.97 3.66
CA ILE A 54 1.47 4.73 4.93
C ILE A 54 2.31 5.11 6.15
N ASP A 55 3.65 5.12 6.02
CA ASP A 55 4.55 5.50 7.11
C ASP A 55 4.31 6.95 7.55
N ILE A 56 3.90 7.81 6.61
CA ILE A 56 3.54 9.21 6.86
C ILE A 56 2.04 9.35 7.10
N THR A 57 1.21 8.86 6.17
CA THR A 57 -0.24 9.19 6.14
C THR A 57 -1.03 8.62 7.31
N ARG A 58 -0.55 7.57 7.99
CA ARG A 58 -1.18 7.06 9.24
C ARG A 58 -1.11 8.04 10.41
N HIS A 59 -0.28 9.08 10.30
CA HIS A 59 -0.12 10.14 11.31
C HIS A 59 -0.85 11.43 10.93
N MET A 60 -1.65 11.41 9.86
CA MET A 60 -2.35 12.57 9.31
C MET A 60 -3.86 12.49 9.57
N THR A 61 -4.53 13.63 9.49
CA THR A 61 -6.00 13.65 9.47
C THR A 61 -6.53 12.95 8.22
N PHE A 62 -7.78 12.51 8.27
CA PHE A 62 -8.37 11.71 7.18
C PHE A 62 -8.27 12.41 5.81
N LEU A 63 -8.57 13.72 5.78
CA LEU A 63 -8.56 14.49 4.54
C LEU A 63 -7.15 14.67 4.00
N ALA A 64 -6.22 15.12 4.85
CA ALA A 64 -4.83 15.33 4.48
C ALA A 64 -4.12 14.03 4.08
N GLY A 65 -4.32 12.95 4.84
CA GLY A 65 -3.75 11.64 4.52
C GLY A 65 -4.24 11.09 3.17
N ASN A 66 -5.53 11.28 2.84
CA ASN A 66 -6.03 10.90 1.52
C ASN A 66 -5.48 11.77 0.40
N ALA A 67 -5.42 13.09 0.58
CA ALA A 67 -4.81 14.01 -0.39
C ALA A 67 -3.36 13.60 -0.69
N SER A 68 -2.53 13.44 0.35
CA SER A 68 -1.15 13.01 0.25
C SER A 68 -1.02 11.63 -0.41
N LYS A 69 -1.89 10.66 -0.08
CA LYS A 69 -1.91 9.34 -0.70
C LYS A 69 -2.12 9.40 -2.21
N TYR A 70 -3.03 10.25 -2.68
CA TYR A 70 -3.30 10.37 -4.11
C TYR A 70 -2.17 11.10 -4.85
N ILE A 71 -1.60 12.16 -4.27
CA ILE A 71 -0.38 12.79 -4.80
C ILE A 71 0.76 11.78 -4.86
N TRP A 72 0.97 10.98 -3.81
CA TRP A 72 2.03 9.97 -3.78
C TRP A 72 1.93 8.96 -4.93
N ARG A 73 0.71 8.54 -5.28
CA ARG A 73 0.45 7.43 -6.21
C ARG A 73 0.34 7.86 -7.67
N PHE A 74 0.21 9.16 -7.97
CA PHE A 74 -0.25 9.60 -9.29
C PHE A 74 0.63 9.03 -10.43
N ALA A 75 1.96 9.11 -10.29
CA ALA A 75 2.87 8.67 -11.35
C ALA A 75 2.99 7.14 -11.49
N GLU A 76 2.62 6.38 -10.45
CA GLU A 76 2.82 4.93 -10.39
C GLU A 76 1.53 4.12 -10.56
N LYS A 77 0.35 4.78 -10.52
CA LYS A 77 -0.95 4.08 -10.55
C LYS A 77 -1.94 4.67 -11.55
N ASN A 78 -2.61 5.77 -11.21
CA ASN A 78 -3.79 6.23 -11.97
C ASN A 78 -3.61 7.60 -12.65
N GLY A 79 -2.40 8.17 -12.65
CA GLY A 79 -2.11 9.44 -13.31
C GLY A 79 -2.98 10.59 -12.80
N VAL A 80 -3.50 11.39 -13.75
CA VAL A 80 -4.33 12.57 -13.48
C VAL A 80 -5.60 12.27 -12.68
N GLU A 81 -6.13 11.03 -12.72
CA GLU A 81 -7.29 10.67 -11.91
C GLU A 81 -6.99 10.75 -10.40
N ASP A 82 -5.81 10.30 -9.98
CA ASP A 82 -5.38 10.43 -8.58
C ASP A 82 -5.17 11.93 -8.25
N LEU A 83 -4.64 12.75 -9.16
CA LEU A 83 -4.53 14.20 -8.93
C LEU A 83 -5.89 14.88 -8.74
N ARG A 84 -6.91 14.52 -9.54
CA ARG A 84 -8.28 15.05 -9.36
C ARG A 84 -8.87 14.64 -8.01
N LYS A 85 -8.61 13.41 -7.55
CA LYS A 85 -9.01 12.98 -6.21
C LYS A 85 -8.28 13.77 -5.13
N ALA A 86 -6.97 14.00 -5.27
CA ALA A 86 -6.21 14.83 -4.34
C ALA A 86 -6.82 16.24 -4.21
N ALA A 87 -7.17 16.87 -5.33
CA ALA A 87 -7.80 18.19 -5.34
C ALA A 87 -9.16 18.21 -4.60
N VAL A 88 -9.98 17.16 -4.73
CA VAL A 88 -11.24 17.04 -3.98
C VAL A 88 -10.98 16.98 -2.47
N TYR A 89 -10.03 16.16 -2.03
CA TYR A 89 -9.71 16.05 -0.60
C TYR A 89 -9.08 17.32 -0.02
N LEU A 90 -8.27 18.05 -0.81
CA LEU A 90 -7.71 19.34 -0.41
C LEU A 90 -8.80 20.39 -0.24
N ARG A 91 -9.77 20.47 -1.16
CA ARG A 91 -10.92 21.38 -1.02
C ARG A 91 -11.73 21.11 0.23
N TRP A 92 -11.98 19.84 0.55
CA TRP A 92 -12.65 19.48 1.81
C TRP A 92 -11.81 19.84 3.04
N ALA A 93 -10.48 19.69 2.97
CA ALA A 93 -9.61 20.08 4.08
C ALA A 93 -9.61 21.59 4.33
N ILE A 94 -9.64 22.39 3.26
CA ILE A 94 -9.78 23.85 3.33
C ILE A 94 -11.12 24.24 3.96
N GLU A 95 -12.22 23.60 3.52
CA GLU A 95 -13.56 23.83 4.08
C GLU A 95 -13.65 23.46 5.57
N ASP A 96 -13.02 22.35 5.97
CA ASP A 96 -12.95 21.90 7.36
C ASP A 96 -12.12 22.83 8.26
N GLY A 97 -11.06 23.46 7.71
CA GLY A 97 -10.18 24.38 8.44
C GLY A 97 -9.31 23.70 9.50
N GLY A 98 -9.22 22.37 9.49
CA GLY A 98 -8.42 21.57 10.40
C GLY A 98 -6.92 21.56 10.07
N THR A 99 -6.14 20.81 10.85
CA THR A 99 -4.71 20.60 10.59
C THR A 99 -4.47 19.36 9.72
N ALA A 100 -3.32 19.30 9.05
CA ALA A 100 -2.95 18.11 8.27
C ALA A 100 -2.53 16.93 9.14
N VAL A 101 -1.96 17.21 10.32
CA VAL A 101 -1.29 16.23 11.17
C VAL A 101 -2.08 16.00 12.45
N LEU A 102 -2.12 14.75 12.91
CA LEU A 102 -2.73 14.39 14.19
C LEU A 102 -1.95 15.02 15.35
N TYR A 103 -2.69 15.45 16.38
CA TYR A 103 -2.10 16.09 17.55
C TYR A 103 -0.93 15.30 18.16
N GLY A 104 0.19 15.98 18.38
CA GLY A 104 1.41 15.41 18.97
C GLY A 104 2.25 14.59 17.98
N ARG A 105 1.94 14.62 16.68
CA ARG A 105 2.69 13.94 15.61
C ARG A 105 3.41 14.92 14.67
N GLU A 106 3.34 16.22 14.92
CA GLU A 106 3.81 17.29 14.05
C GLU A 106 5.31 17.14 13.76
N ASN A 107 6.14 16.99 14.80
CA ASN A 107 7.58 16.78 14.64
C ASN A 107 7.91 15.49 13.88
N LEU A 108 7.18 14.40 14.18
CA LEU A 108 7.38 13.11 13.51
C LEU A 108 7.08 13.22 12.01
N VAL A 109 5.92 13.80 11.65
CA VAL A 109 5.55 13.98 10.24
C VAL A 109 6.51 14.94 9.56
N PHE A 110 6.93 16.00 10.24
CA PHE A 110 7.90 16.95 9.71
C PHE A 110 9.22 16.25 9.33
N GLU A 111 9.76 15.43 10.23
CA GLU A 111 11.00 14.67 10.00
C GLU A 111 10.82 13.61 8.91
N LEU A 112 9.71 12.86 8.93
CA LEU A 112 9.45 11.86 7.89
C LEU A 112 9.33 12.48 6.51
N VAL A 113 8.60 13.59 6.37
CA VAL A 113 8.48 14.32 5.09
C VAL A 113 9.84 14.88 4.67
N ARG A 114 10.63 15.44 5.59
CA ARG A 114 11.98 15.92 5.29
C ARG A 114 12.86 14.79 4.76
N ASP A 115 12.96 13.69 5.51
CA ASP A 115 13.96 12.65 5.29
C ASP A 115 13.59 11.70 4.16
N HIS A 116 12.29 11.47 3.94
CA HIS A 116 11.80 10.48 2.98
C HIS A 116 11.12 11.06 1.75
N VAL A 117 10.79 12.36 1.75
CA VAL A 117 10.20 13.04 0.58
C VAL A 117 11.14 14.12 0.08
N VAL A 118 11.45 15.13 0.89
CA VAL A 118 12.23 16.31 0.46
C VAL A 118 13.66 15.93 0.06
N LEU A 119 14.41 15.26 0.94
CA LEU A 119 15.81 14.90 0.66
C LEU A 119 15.96 13.98 -0.56
N PRO A 120 15.10 12.97 -0.78
CA PRO A 120 15.11 12.18 -2.01
C PRO A 120 14.74 12.97 -3.27
N LEU A 121 13.79 13.91 -3.20
CA LEU A 121 13.40 14.75 -4.34
C LEU A 121 14.53 15.69 -4.79
N TYR A 122 15.35 16.20 -3.87
CA TYR A 122 16.54 16.99 -4.24
C TYR A 122 17.54 16.24 -5.14
N ARG A 123 17.53 14.91 -5.10
CA ARG A 123 18.39 14.05 -5.94
C ARG A 123 17.75 13.71 -7.29
N GLN A 124 16.53 14.18 -7.53
CA GLN A 124 15.69 13.87 -8.68
C GLN A 124 15.14 15.17 -9.29
N PRO A 125 15.99 15.95 -9.99
CA PRO A 125 15.61 17.27 -10.52
C PRO A 125 14.49 17.21 -11.58
N ASP A 126 14.20 16.04 -12.11
CA ASP A 126 13.14 15.74 -13.07
C ASP A 126 11.81 15.32 -12.40
N ALA A 127 11.77 15.23 -11.06
CA ALA A 127 10.54 14.92 -10.35
C ALA A 127 9.47 15.99 -10.60
N ALA A 128 8.23 15.54 -10.79
CA ALA A 128 7.11 16.43 -11.07
C ALA A 128 6.93 17.45 -9.92
N PRO A 129 6.78 18.76 -10.21
CA PRO A 129 6.64 19.80 -9.19
C PRO A 129 5.47 19.58 -8.21
N VAL A 130 4.46 18.81 -8.62
CA VAL A 130 3.31 18.46 -7.78
C VAL A 130 3.70 17.77 -6.46
N TYR A 131 4.87 17.13 -6.39
CA TYR A 131 5.32 16.49 -5.15
C TYR A 131 5.64 17.50 -4.04
N ASP A 132 5.88 18.78 -4.35
CA ASP A 132 6.01 19.83 -3.34
C ASP A 132 4.71 20.02 -2.53
N ALA A 133 3.57 19.60 -3.08
CA ALA A 133 2.30 19.60 -2.34
C ALA A 133 2.36 18.68 -1.11
N LEU A 134 3.15 17.59 -1.13
CA LEU A 134 3.36 16.75 0.04
C LEU A 134 4.05 17.51 1.18
N VAL A 135 4.94 18.45 0.84
CA VAL A 135 5.64 19.32 1.79
C VAL A 135 4.68 20.35 2.35
N LYS A 136 3.89 21.01 1.49
CA LYS A 136 2.85 21.98 1.88
C LYS A 136 1.86 21.39 2.87
N ILE A 137 1.37 20.18 2.59
CA ILE A 137 0.47 19.47 3.48
C ILE A 137 1.19 19.08 4.78
N GLY A 138 2.27 18.31 4.69
CA GLY A 138 2.85 17.61 5.85
C GLY A 138 3.64 18.49 6.81
N GLN A 139 4.29 19.56 6.32
CA GLN A 139 5.11 20.45 7.14
C GLN A 139 4.42 21.77 7.48
N PHE A 140 3.48 22.22 6.64
CA PHE A 140 2.89 23.56 6.77
C PHE A 140 1.38 23.55 6.97
N SER A 141 0.69 22.41 6.79
CA SER A 141 -0.79 22.35 6.71
C SER A 141 -1.38 23.39 5.75
N ASP A 142 -0.63 23.72 4.70
CA ASP A 142 -0.98 24.72 3.69
C ASP A 142 -1.71 24.03 2.55
N PHE A 143 -3.02 23.85 2.72
CA PHE A 143 -3.85 23.10 1.78
C PHE A 143 -4.12 23.89 0.50
N GLU A 144 -4.18 25.22 0.59
CA GLU A 144 -4.35 26.13 -0.53
C GLU A 144 -3.15 26.05 -1.48
N ALA A 145 -1.91 26.20 -0.98
CA ALA A 145 -0.73 26.07 -1.83
C ALA A 145 -0.58 24.64 -2.39
N ALA A 146 -0.95 23.62 -1.61
CA ALA A 146 -0.99 22.26 -2.10
C ALA A 146 -2.00 22.07 -3.24
N LEU A 147 -3.18 22.70 -3.13
CA LEU A 147 -4.23 22.63 -4.14
C LEU A 147 -3.79 23.32 -5.43
N GLU A 148 -3.15 24.49 -5.34
CA GLU A 148 -2.61 25.21 -6.50
C GLU A 148 -1.62 24.35 -7.30
N LEU A 149 -0.71 23.66 -6.61
CA LEU A 149 0.26 22.75 -7.23
C LEU A 149 -0.43 21.56 -7.92
N VAL A 150 -1.42 20.95 -7.26
CA VAL A 150 -2.20 19.84 -7.82
C VAL A 150 -3.00 20.27 -9.04
N GLU A 151 -3.67 21.42 -8.98
CA GLU A 151 -4.45 21.93 -10.11
C GLU A 151 -3.57 22.36 -11.27
N SER A 152 -2.36 22.88 -11.00
CA SER A 152 -1.38 23.13 -12.05
C SER A 152 -0.98 21.84 -12.76
N ALA A 153 -0.66 20.80 -12.00
CA ALA A 153 -0.29 19.51 -12.58
C ALA A 153 -1.44 18.88 -13.37
N ILE A 154 -2.70 19.05 -12.95
CA ILE A 154 -3.87 18.60 -13.72
C ILE A 154 -3.93 19.33 -15.07
N ARG A 155 -3.75 20.66 -15.09
CA ARG A 155 -3.74 21.45 -16.33
C ARG A 155 -2.62 21.00 -17.27
N ASP A 156 -1.43 20.76 -16.74
CA ASP A 156 -0.28 20.29 -17.54
C ASP A 156 -0.56 18.92 -18.17
N TYR A 157 -1.22 18.01 -17.45
CA TYR A 157 -1.65 16.70 -17.97
C TYR A 157 -2.72 16.79 -19.06
N GLU A 158 -3.63 17.76 -18.96
CA GLU A 158 -4.72 17.96 -19.93
C GLU A 158 -4.25 18.70 -21.19
N ALA A 159 -3.13 19.42 -21.11
CA ALA A 159 -2.52 20.13 -22.23
C ALA A 159 -1.55 19.28 -23.07
N ALA A 160 -1.12 18.13 -22.56
CA ALA A 160 -0.19 17.19 -23.20
C ALA A 160 -0.92 16.14 -24.07
#